data_AF-A0A1Q5FVM1-F1
#
_entry.id   AF-A0A1Q5FVM1-F1
#
_cell.length_a   1.000
_cell.length_b   1.000
_cell.length_c   1.000
_cell.angle_alpha   90.00
_cell.angle_beta   90.00
_cell.angle_gamma   90.00
#
_symmetry.space_group_name_H-M   'P 1'
#
loop_
_entity.id
_entity.type
_entity.pdbx_description
1 polymer ?
#
loop_
_entity_poly.entity_id
_entity_poly.type
_entity_poly.pdbx_seq_one_letter_code
_entity_poly.pdbx_strand_id
1 'polypeptide(L)'
;MGGDETVLGVVIAVVGGICSVLVARISTPRERPAPPAAAEADELPPPGLQVSPEIWQYVSGRFATLEAKVDNLTLLVETKKAEVSALERLLRQAMRIIRRANRRLVAVHEAPEEIPRELVPYSIE
;
A
#
# COMPACT_ATOMS: atom_id res chain seq x y z
N MET A 1 -4.03 -19.68 -6.37
CA MET A 1 -4.75 -18.52 -5.79
C MET A 1 -4.22 -18.32 -4.38
N GLY A 2 -3.64 -17.16 -4.03
CA GLY A 2 -3.07 -16.93 -2.68
C GLY A 2 -2.04 -15.78 -2.53
N GLY A 3 -1.59 -15.18 -3.64
CA GLY A 3 -0.60 -14.09 -3.61
C GLY A 3 -1.21 -12.69 -3.39
N ASP A 4 -2.38 -12.41 -3.95
CA ASP A 4 -2.96 -11.06 -3.90
C ASP A 4 -3.50 -10.68 -2.52
N GLU A 5 -4.08 -11.63 -1.78
CA GLU A 5 -4.58 -11.38 -0.43
C GLU A 5 -3.45 -11.15 0.57
N THR A 6 -2.29 -11.78 0.38
CA THR A 6 -1.12 -11.59 1.25
C THR A 6 -0.46 -10.23 1.00
N VAL A 7 -0.35 -9.80 -0.26
CA VAL A 7 0.16 -8.46 -0.58
C VAL A 7 -0.79 -7.37 -0.06
N LEU A 8 -2.10 -7.53 -0.24
CA LEU A 8 -3.09 -6.59 0.29
C LEU A 8 -3.04 -6.54 1.83
N GLY A 9 -2.93 -7.69 2.49
CA GLY A 9 -2.80 -7.78 3.95
C GLY A 9 -1.53 -7.11 4.47
N VAL A 10 -0.40 -7.27 3.77
CA VAL A 10 0.86 -6.60 4.11
C VAL A 10 0.76 -5.08 3.93
N VAL A 11 0.14 -4.60 2.85
CA VAL A 11 -0.07 -3.15 2.63
C VAL A 11 -0.96 -2.57 3.71
N ILE A 12 -2.08 -3.23 4.07
CA ILE A 12 -2.98 -2.79 5.14
C ILE A 12 -2.26 -2.76 6.49
N ALA A 13 -1.45 -3.78 6.81
CA ALA A 13 -0.69 -3.84 8.05
C ALA A 13 0.37 -2.73 8.15
N VAL A 14 1.08 -2.43 7.05
CA VAL A 14 2.08 -1.35 7.01
C VAL A 14 1.42 0.02 7.15
N VAL A 15 0.31 0.26 6.45
CA VAL A 15 -0.43 1.53 6.57
C VAL A 15 -1.00 1.69 7.98
N GLY A 16 -1.61 0.65 8.55
CA GLY A 16 -2.11 0.67 9.93
C GLY A 16 -1.00 0.90 10.98
N GLY A 17 0.18 0.30 10.75
CA GLY A 17 1.35 0.51 11.60
C GLY A 17 1.88 1.94 11.55
N ILE A 18 2.01 2.52 10.36
CA ILE A 18 2.48 3.91 10.20
C ILE A 18 1.47 4.91 10.79
N CYS A 19 0.18 4.71 10.54
CA CYS A 19 -0.87 5.56 11.10
C CYS A 19 -0.91 5.49 12.63
N SER A 20 -0.79 4.30 13.22
CA SER A 20 -0.77 4.14 14.69
C SER A 20 0.46 4.78 15.33
N VAL A 21 1.63 4.68 14.70
CA VAL A 21 2.86 5.35 15.19
C VAL A 21 2.77 6.86 15.06
N LEU A 22 2.23 7.39 13.95
CA LEU A 22 2.02 8.83 13.77
C LEU A 22 1.01 9.37 14.79
N VAL A 23 -0.10 8.66 15.00
CA VAL A 23 -1.08 9.02 16.04
C VAL A 23 -0.43 8.95 17.43
N ALA A 24 0.27 7.88 17.79
CA ALA A 24 0.92 7.77 19.10
C ALA A 24 1.98 8.87 19.34
N ARG A 25 2.69 9.29 18.29
CA ARG A 25 3.66 10.40 18.36
C ARG A 25 3.01 11.77 18.50
N ILE A 26 1.82 11.96 17.94
CA ILE A 26 1.03 13.19 18.09
C ILE A 26 0.32 13.22 19.45
N SER A 27 -0.13 12.06 19.94
CA SER A 27 -0.89 11.88 21.18
C SER A 27 -0.04 11.76 22.44
N THR A 28 1.29 11.83 22.36
CA THR A 28 2.17 11.85 23.54
C THR A 28 2.62 13.29 23.84
N PRO A 29 1.76 14.13 24.47
CA PRO A 29 2.25 15.35 25.07
C PRO A 29 3.24 14.95 26.17
N ARG A 30 4.42 15.54 26.12
CA ARG A 30 5.49 15.38 27.10
C ARG A 30 4.90 15.49 28.51
N GLU A 31 4.94 14.42 29.31
CA GLU A 31 4.46 14.41 30.69
C GLU A 31 5.09 15.57 31.46
N ARG A 32 4.26 16.55 31.81
CA ARG A 32 4.61 17.59 32.76
C ARG A 32 4.35 16.99 34.15
N PRO A 33 5.28 17.08 35.11
CA PRO A 33 5.07 16.50 36.43
C PRO A 33 3.82 17.12 37.07
N ALA A 34 2.93 16.26 37.56
CA ALA A 34 1.64 16.64 38.13
C ALA A 34 1.82 17.47 39.42
N PRO A 35 1.08 18.59 39.62
CA PRO A 35 0.93 19.20 40.94
C PRO A 35 0.05 18.31 41.83
N PRO A 36 0.20 18.38 43.17
CA PRO A 36 -0.54 17.51 44.08
C PRO A 36 -2.05 17.83 44.04
N ALA A 37 -2.83 16.76 44.19
CA ALA A 37 -4.28 16.75 44.10
C ALA A 37 -4.95 17.82 44.98
N ALA A 38 -5.77 18.67 44.36
CA ALA A 38 -6.75 19.50 45.04
C ALA A 38 -8.16 19.06 44.59
N ALA A 39 -9.03 18.98 45.57
CA ALA A 39 -10.35 18.39 45.58
C ALA A 39 -11.38 19.08 44.65
N GLU A 40 -12.47 18.34 44.39
CA GLU A 40 -13.81 18.76 43.96
C GLU A 40 -13.92 19.93 42.97
N ALA A 41 -14.25 19.61 41.71
CA ALA A 41 -14.89 20.56 40.81
C ALA A 41 -15.78 19.83 39.79
N ASP A 42 -17.05 20.22 39.82
CA ASP A 42 -18.03 20.34 38.72
C ASP A 42 -17.63 19.86 37.31
N GLU A 43 -18.64 19.40 36.56
CA GLU A 43 -18.65 19.19 35.11
C GLU A 43 -17.95 20.33 34.34
N LEU A 44 -16.63 20.25 34.22
CA LEU A 44 -15.87 21.07 33.30
C LEU A 44 -15.91 20.34 31.95
N PRO A 45 -16.46 20.93 30.87
CA PRO A 45 -16.28 20.36 29.54
C PRO A 45 -14.77 20.19 29.31
N PRO A 46 -14.33 19.07 28.69
CA PRO A 46 -12.91 18.80 28.52
C PRO A 46 -12.26 20.05 27.93
N PRO A 47 -11.15 20.55 28.50
CA PRO A 47 -10.54 21.78 28.04
C PRO A 47 -10.24 21.62 26.56
N GLY A 48 -10.98 22.34 25.72
CA GLY A 48 -10.76 22.33 24.28
C GLY A 48 -9.28 22.63 24.05
N LEU A 49 -8.61 21.81 23.24
CA LEU A 49 -7.19 21.99 22.95
C LEU A 49 -7.01 23.35 22.25
N GLN A 50 -6.68 24.38 23.03
CA GLN A 50 -6.42 25.73 22.53
C GLN A 50 -4.99 25.74 21.99
N VAL A 51 -4.87 25.45 20.70
CA VAL A 51 -3.59 25.45 19.98
C VAL A 51 -3.31 26.86 19.50
N SER A 52 -2.10 27.37 19.75
CA SER A 52 -1.71 28.68 19.23
C SER A 52 -1.73 28.70 17.69
N PRO A 53 -1.99 29.85 17.05
CA PRO A 53 -2.05 29.94 15.59
C PRO A 53 -0.78 29.40 14.90
N GLU A 54 0.39 29.58 15.51
CA GLU A 54 1.68 29.14 14.98
C GLU A 54 1.81 27.62 15.00
N ILE A 55 1.36 26.97 16.09
CA ILE A 55 1.37 25.50 16.19
C ILE A 55 0.39 24.92 15.18
N TRP A 56 -0.78 25.55 15.00
CA TRP A 56 -1.76 25.12 14.00
C TRP A 56 -1.21 25.22 12.56
N GLN A 57 -0.55 26.34 12.22
CA GLN A 57 0.10 26.51 10.91
C GLN A 57 1.20 25.47 10.67
N TYR A 58 2.03 25.20 11.69
CA TYR A 58 3.07 24.19 11.60
C TYR A 58 2.50 22.77 11.35
N VAL A 59 1.48 22.40 12.12
CA VAL A 59 0.84 21.08 12.04
C VAL A 59 0.06 20.90 10.73
N SER A 60 -0.73 21.90 10.32
CA SER A 60 -1.46 21.88 9.05
C SER A 60 -0.52 21.82 7.84
N GLY A 61 0.61 22.53 7.85
CA GLY A 61 1.62 22.42 6.80
C GLY A 61 2.24 21.02 6.70
N ARG A 62 2.43 20.34 7.84
CA ARG A 62 2.89 18.95 7.86
C ARG A 62 1.85 17.98 7.33
N PHE A 63 0.57 18.18 7.67
CA PHE A 63 -0.51 17.38 7.09
C PHE A 63 -0.60 17.56 5.59
N ALA A 64 -0.56 18.79 5.07
CA ALA A 64 -0.55 19.05 3.64
C ALA A 64 0.63 18.38 2.92
N THR A 65 1.82 18.39 3.55
CA THR A 65 3.00 17.69 3.00
C THR A 65 2.81 16.17 3.00
N LEU A 66 2.15 15.63 4.03
CA LEU A 66 1.88 14.20 4.13
C LEU A 66 0.84 13.77 3.10
N GLU A 67 -0.25 14.54 2.96
CA GLU A 67 -1.29 14.34 1.96
C GLU A 67 -0.69 14.34 0.55
N ALA A 68 0.14 15.33 0.21
CA ALA A 68 0.81 15.38 -1.09
C ALA A 68 1.71 14.15 -1.35
N LYS A 69 2.34 13.59 -0.32
CA LYS A 69 3.13 12.35 -0.45
C LYS A 69 2.24 11.13 -0.66
N VAL A 70 1.12 11.03 0.07
CA VAL A 70 0.14 9.95 -0.10
C VAL A 70 -0.46 9.99 -1.50
N ASP A 71 -0.80 11.18 -2.01
CA ASP A 71 -1.33 11.35 -3.36
C ASP A 71 -0.31 10.90 -4.43
N ASN A 72 0.96 11.30 -4.27
CA ASN A 72 2.02 10.87 -5.18
C ASN A 72 2.21 9.35 -5.17
N LEU A 73 2.26 8.73 -3.98
CA LEU A 73 2.39 7.27 -3.86
C LEU A 73 1.18 6.54 -4.46
N THR A 74 -0.01 7.08 -4.27
CA THR A 74 -1.25 6.52 -4.85
C THR A 74 -1.18 6.54 -6.38
N LEU A 75 -0.79 7.67 -6.96
CA LEU A 75 -0.62 7.81 -8.40
C LEU A 75 0.43 6.83 -8.96
N LEU A 76 1.55 6.66 -8.26
CA LEU A 76 2.59 5.71 -8.65
C LEU A 76 2.07 4.27 -8.63
N VAL A 77 1.33 3.87 -7.58
CA VAL A 77 0.75 2.54 -7.48
C VAL A 77 -0.24 2.28 -8.61
N GLU A 78 -1.12 3.23 -8.92
CA GLU A 78 -2.07 3.09 -10.02
C GLU A 78 -1.38 2.96 -11.37
N THR A 79 -0.36 3.78 -11.61
CA THR A 79 0.43 3.72 -12.85
C THR A 79 1.15 2.37 -12.98
N LYS A 80 1.82 1.92 -11.92
CA LYS A 80 2.52 0.63 -11.93
C LYS A 80 1.58 -0.55 -12.03
N LYS A 81 0.38 -0.47 -11.46
CA LYS A 81 -0.65 -1.50 -11.64
C LYS A 81 -1.06 -1.65 -13.10
N ALA A 82 -1.21 -0.52 -13.82
CA ALA A 82 -1.50 -0.55 -15.26
C ALA A 82 -0.35 -1.17 -16.07
N GLU A 83 0.90 -0.78 -15.78
CA GLU A 83 2.09 -1.34 -16.42
C GLU A 83 2.22 -2.86 -16.19
N VAL A 84 2.05 -3.31 -14.94
CA VAL A 84 2.10 -4.75 -14.59
C VAL A 84 0.99 -5.52 -15.30
N SER A 85 -0.24 -4.98 -15.34
CA SER A 85 -1.35 -5.62 -16.08
C SER A 85 -1.07 -5.74 -17.58
N ALA A 86 -0.46 -4.72 -18.18
CA ALA A 86 -0.04 -4.76 -19.57
C ALA A 86 1.06 -5.81 -19.80
N LEU A 87 2.05 -5.88 -18.91
CA LEU A 87 3.11 -6.90 -18.95
C LEU A 87 2.51 -8.31 -18.86
N GLU A 88 1.61 -8.56 -17.90
CA GLU A 88 0.94 -9.85 -17.78
C GLU A 88 0.20 -10.25 -19.07
N ARG A 89 -0.48 -9.29 -19.71
CA ARG A 89 -1.17 -9.54 -20.97
C ARG A 89 -0.18 -9.95 -22.07
N LEU A 90 0.98 -9.31 -22.15
CA LEU A 90 2.04 -9.66 -23.10
C LEU A 90 2.61 -11.06 -22.80
N LEU A 91 2.86 -11.39 -21.54
CA LEU A 91 3.37 -12.71 -21.14
C LEU A 91 2.36 -13.83 -21.47
N ARG A 92 1.07 -13.60 -21.21
CA ARG A 92 -0.01 -14.51 -21.63
C ARG A 92 -0.08 -14.65 -23.15
N GLN A 93 0.14 -13.57 -23.89
CA GLN A 93 0.18 -13.60 -25.35
C GLN A 93 1.38 -14.39 -25.88
N ALA A 94 2.58 -14.19 -25.31
CA ALA A 94 3.78 -14.95 -25.63
C ALA A 94 3.56 -16.45 -25.39
N MET A 95 2.98 -16.82 -24.25
CA MET A 95 2.62 -18.22 -23.94
C MET A 95 1.67 -18.83 -24.99
N ARG A 96 0.64 -18.08 -25.43
CA ARG A 96 -0.27 -18.55 -26.48
C ARG A 96 0.45 -18.80 -27.80
N ILE A 97 1.40 -17.94 -28.16
CA ILE A 97 2.21 -18.09 -29.38
C ILE A 97 3.05 -19.35 -29.29
N ILE A 98 3.78 -19.56 -28.18
CA ILE A 98 4.61 -20.75 -27.95
C ILE A 98 3.77 -22.02 -28.03
N ARG A 99 2.63 -22.08 -27.32
CA ARG A 99 1.72 -23.23 -27.38
C ARG A 99 1.21 -23.49 -28.81
N ARG A 100 0.87 -22.43 -29.55
CA ARG A 100 0.42 -22.57 -30.94
C ARG A 100 1.54 -23.08 -31.86
N ALA A 101 2.77 -22.62 -31.65
CA ALA A 101 3.94 -23.12 -32.38
C ALA A 101 4.20 -24.59 -32.05
N ASN A 102 4.23 -24.97 -30.77
CA ASN A 102 4.41 -26.35 -30.34
C ASN A 102 3.33 -27.30 -30.88
N ARG A 103 2.05 -26.86 -30.92
CA ARG A 103 0.99 -27.65 -31.56
C ARG A 103 1.25 -27.90 -33.05
N ARG A 104 1.84 -26.92 -33.75
CA ARG A 104 2.22 -27.08 -35.16
C ARG A 104 3.39 -28.05 -35.32
N LEU A 105 4.41 -27.96 -34.46
CA LEU A 105 5.55 -28.89 -34.46
C LEU A 105 5.08 -30.33 -34.25
N VAL A 106 4.24 -30.56 -33.24
CA VAL A 106 3.66 -31.89 -32.96
C VAL A 106 2.83 -32.42 -34.13
N ALA A 107 2.08 -31.56 -34.82
CA ALA A 107 1.30 -31.94 -36.00
C ALA A 107 2.17 -32.38 -37.18
N VAL A 108 3.43 -31.93 -37.24
CA VAL A 108 4.44 -32.33 -38.22
C VAL A 108 5.39 -33.42 -37.65
N HIS A 109 5.05 -33.99 -36.48
CA HIS A 109 5.83 -35.01 -35.78
C HIS A 109 7.23 -34.56 -35.34
N GLU A 110 7.43 -33.26 -35.16
CA GLU A 110 8.62 -32.68 -34.54
C GLU A 110 8.44 -32.54 -33.02
N ALA A 111 9.55 -32.56 -32.29
CA ALA A 111 9.54 -32.39 -30.85
C ALA A 111 9.15 -30.94 -30.48
N PRO A 112 8.24 -30.74 -29.50
CA PRO A 112 7.86 -29.41 -29.06
C PRO A 112 9.02 -28.73 -28.31
N GLU A 113 9.11 -27.41 -28.42
CA GLU A 113 10.08 -26.62 -27.67
C GLU A 113 9.69 -26.54 -26.18
N GLU A 114 10.69 -26.46 -25.30
CA GLU A 114 10.49 -26.31 -23.86
C GLU A 114 9.88 -24.94 -23.53
N ILE A 115 8.84 -24.93 -22.70
CA ILE A 115 8.21 -23.69 -22.25
C ILE A 115 9.07 -23.10 -21.11
N PRO A 116 9.50 -21.82 -21.21
CA PRO A 116 10.23 -21.16 -20.14
C PRO A 116 9.49 -21.21 -18.80
N ARG A 117 10.20 -21.51 -17.71
CA ARG A 117 9.63 -21.70 -16.38
C ARG A 117 8.94 -20.45 -15.84
N GLU A 118 9.46 -19.28 -16.20
CA GLU A 118 8.96 -17.97 -15.82
C GLU A 118 7.57 -17.68 -16.42
N LEU A 119 7.22 -18.34 -17.53
CA LEU A 119 5.94 -18.16 -18.19
C LEU A 119 4.86 -19.12 -17.64
N VAL A 120 5.24 -20.16 -16.90
CA VAL A 120 4.31 -21.16 -16.33
C VAL A 120 3.21 -20.55 -15.45
N PRO A 121 3.47 -19.54 -14.58
CA PRO A 121 2.41 -18.89 -13.81
C PRO A 121 1.35 -18.18 -14.66
N TYR A 122 1.69 -17.82 -15.90
CA TYR A 122 0.81 -17.11 -16.84
C TYR A 122 0.12 -18.07 -17.83
N SER A 123 0.22 -19.38 -17.60
CA SER A 123 -0.47 -20.38 -18.40
C SER A 123 -1.95 -20.38 -18.06
N ILE A 124 -2.79 -20.04 -19.04
CA ILE A 124 -4.25 -20.17 -18.92
C ILE A 124 -4.56 -21.66 -19.07
N GLU A 125 -5.21 -22.26 -18.07
CA GLU A 125 -5.87 -23.57 -18.20
C GLU A 125 -6.98 -23.50 -19.26
#